data_AF-A0A146MB88-F1
#
_entry.id   AF-A0A146MB88-F1
#
_cell.length_a   1.000
_cell.length_b   1.000
_cell.length_c   1.000
_cell.angle_alpha   90.00
_cell.angle_beta   90.00
_cell.angle_gamma   90.00
#
_symmetry.space_group_name_H-M   'P 1'
#
loop_
_entity.id
_entity.type
_entity.pdbx_description
1 polymer ?
#
loop_
_entity_poly.entity_id
_entity_poly.type
_entity_poly.pdbx_seq_one_letter_code
_entity_poly.pdbx_strand_id
1 'polypeptide(L)'
;ELMFFSLKNKMSAPILNLSVICAVLTVGRAGIIADNMVATPSCQEVNSAADKVLSSINTANKGKVRDFIIPDQTINPTFYGFKVSLKSGDPVALKSSVSNFDGLSRLADTENCSLPIFSSVDGQFTVGPVVWTFPNTTTSFWFLESVGSIVQTAELSMEIAVVQGTMDCRLEAFKLLGINNLMYEFADETWKGWILGKIVSHALSSMDNNQLISQASADITKSIAEDFGNQWCQQQAAIRSM
;
A
#
# COMPACT_ATOMS: atom_id res chain seq x y z
N GLU A 1 -2.61 22.78 25.10
CA GLU A 1 -3.28 22.23 26.30
C GLU A 1 -3.77 20.83 25.96
N LEU A 2 -3.02 19.79 26.29
CA LEU A 2 -3.21 18.95 27.49
C LEU A 2 -4.68 18.52 27.68
N MET A 3 -4.96 17.24 27.43
CA MET A 3 -5.28 16.32 28.54
C MET A 3 -5.20 14.85 28.13
N PHE A 4 -4.30 14.14 28.81
CA PHE A 4 -4.34 12.71 29.05
C PHE A 4 -5.59 12.35 29.88
N PHE A 5 -6.22 11.22 29.58
CA PHE A 5 -6.85 10.40 30.63
C PHE A 5 -6.37 8.96 30.51
N SER A 6 -5.63 8.55 31.52
CA SER A 6 -5.31 7.17 31.86
C SER A 6 -6.41 6.64 32.78
N LEU A 7 -6.98 5.48 32.47
CA LEU A 7 -7.66 4.64 33.45
C LEU A 7 -7.43 3.16 33.08
N LYS A 8 -6.59 2.52 33.90
CA LYS A 8 -6.40 1.08 34.03
C LYS A 8 -7.65 0.48 34.72
N ASN A 9 -8.34 -0.47 34.09
CA ASN A 9 -8.49 -1.86 34.59
C ASN A 9 -9.49 -2.69 33.78
N LYS A 10 -9.05 -3.91 33.44
CA LYS A 10 -9.77 -5.19 33.31
C LYS A 10 -11.20 -5.15 32.76
N MET A 11 -11.38 -5.70 31.56
CA MET A 11 -12.06 -6.98 31.34
C MET A 11 -11.87 -7.43 29.89
N SER A 12 -11.43 -8.67 29.73
CA SER A 12 -11.34 -9.36 28.44
C SER A 12 -12.75 -9.54 27.86
N ALA A 13 -12.98 -9.03 26.66
CA ALA A 13 -14.07 -9.47 25.79
C ALA A 13 -13.63 -9.29 24.32
N PRO A 14 -13.81 -10.30 23.46
CA PRO A 14 -13.41 -10.22 22.06
C PRO A 14 -14.38 -9.28 21.33
N ILE A 15 -13.85 -8.20 20.78
CA ILE A 15 -14.62 -7.29 19.95
C ILE A 15 -14.83 -7.97 18.59
N LEU A 16 -16.02 -8.56 18.48
CA LEU A 16 -16.83 -8.76 17.29
C LEU A 16 -16.35 -7.99 16.04
N ASN A 17 -15.62 -8.69 15.16
CA ASN A 17 -15.39 -8.30 13.78
C ASN A 17 -16.62 -8.71 12.95
N LEU A 18 -17.76 -8.02 13.15
CA LEU A 18 -19.07 -8.43 12.62
C LEU A 18 -19.70 -7.40 11.65
N SER A 19 -18.90 -6.60 10.94
CA SER A 19 -19.43 -5.48 10.13
C SER A 19 -19.35 -5.61 8.60
N VAL A 20 -18.78 -6.67 8.02
CA VAL A 20 -18.74 -6.81 6.54
C VAL A 20 -19.65 -7.93 6.02
N ILE A 21 -19.98 -8.94 6.84
CA ILE A 21 -20.76 -10.11 6.40
C ILE A 21 -22.29 -9.88 6.47
N CYS A 22 -22.78 -8.94 7.29
CA CYS A 22 -24.22 -8.75 7.49
C CYS A 22 -24.93 -7.90 6.40
N ALA A 23 -24.21 -7.17 5.56
CA ALA A 23 -24.85 -6.30 4.55
C ALA A 23 -25.34 -7.04 3.29
N VAL A 24 -24.86 -8.26 3.03
CA VAL A 24 -25.19 -9.02 1.80
C VAL A 24 -26.44 -9.91 1.97
N LEU A 25 -26.99 -10.04 3.18
CA LEU A 25 -28.12 -10.94 3.46
C LEU A 25 -29.53 -10.39 3.12
N THR A 26 -29.67 -9.19 2.55
CA THR A 26 -31.00 -8.60 2.28
C THR A 26 -31.45 -8.53 0.82
N VAL A 27 -30.62 -8.92 -0.15
CA VAL A 27 -31.03 -8.90 -1.57
C VAL A 27 -30.82 -10.26 -2.21
N GLY A 28 -31.83 -11.13 -2.10
CA GLY A 28 -31.76 -12.44 -2.74
C GLY A 28 -32.86 -13.43 -2.39
N ARG A 29 -34.10 -12.98 -2.12
CA ARG A 29 -35.28 -13.88 -2.18
C ARG A 29 -36.02 -13.64 -3.48
N ALA A 30 -35.72 -14.45 -4.49
CA ALA A 30 -36.67 -14.99 -5.48
C ALA A 30 -35.90 -15.73 -6.60
N GLY A 31 -36.23 -17.00 -6.83
CA GLY A 31 -35.84 -17.75 -8.03
C GLY A 31 -35.18 -19.09 -7.75
N ILE A 32 -36.01 -20.15 -7.71
CA ILE A 32 -35.60 -21.56 -7.66
C ILE A 32 -35.27 -22.02 -9.10
N ILE A 33 -34.42 -23.06 -9.19
CA ILE A 33 -34.23 -24.06 -10.27
C ILE A 33 -32.92 -23.88 -11.07
N ALA A 34 -31.93 -24.74 -10.77
CA ALA A 34 -31.34 -25.73 -11.69
C ALA A 34 -30.03 -26.28 -11.10
N ASP A 35 -29.90 -27.60 -11.10
CA ASP A 35 -28.73 -28.36 -10.71
C ASP A 35 -27.46 -27.86 -11.39
N ASN A 36 -26.55 -27.30 -10.59
CA ASN A 36 -25.11 -27.32 -10.75
C ASN A 36 -24.57 -26.87 -9.39
N MET A 37 -24.36 -27.82 -8.47
CA MET A 37 -23.56 -27.52 -7.28
C MET A 37 -22.16 -27.16 -7.78
N VAL A 38 -21.91 -25.86 -7.94
CA VAL A 38 -20.58 -25.33 -8.17
C VAL A 38 -19.75 -25.80 -7.00
N ALA A 39 -18.83 -26.73 -7.25
CA ALA A 39 -17.92 -27.24 -6.23
C ALA A 39 -17.22 -26.02 -5.61
N THR A 40 -17.28 -25.90 -4.29
CA THR A 40 -16.60 -24.81 -3.60
C THR A 40 -15.10 -24.99 -3.82
N PRO A 41 -14.41 -24.01 -4.42
CA PRO A 41 -12.97 -24.14 -4.69
C PRO A 41 -12.22 -24.30 -3.37
N SER A 42 -11.21 -25.16 -3.37
CA SER A 42 -10.32 -25.32 -2.22
C SER A 42 -9.51 -24.04 -1.99
N CYS A 43 -9.10 -23.78 -0.74
CA CYS A 43 -8.22 -22.65 -0.45
C CYS A 43 -6.90 -22.71 -1.22
N GLN A 44 -6.41 -23.91 -1.52
CA GLN A 44 -5.21 -24.11 -2.32
C GLN A 44 -5.39 -23.57 -3.76
N GLU A 45 -6.55 -23.80 -4.37
CA GLU A 45 -6.85 -23.30 -5.73
C GLU A 45 -7.00 -21.77 -5.74
N VAL A 46 -7.64 -21.21 -4.71
CA VAL A 46 -7.77 -19.75 -4.55
C VAL A 46 -6.42 -19.08 -4.37
N ASN A 47 -5.56 -19.62 -3.50
CA ASN A 47 -4.20 -19.11 -3.31
C ASN A 47 -3.38 -19.23 -4.59
N SER A 48 -3.46 -20.35 -5.31
CA SER A 48 -2.76 -20.52 -6.60
C SER A 48 -3.24 -19.55 -7.68
N ALA A 49 -4.55 -19.28 -7.75
CA ALA A 49 -5.10 -18.29 -8.65
C ALA A 49 -4.62 -16.87 -8.29
N ALA A 50 -4.59 -16.54 -6.99
CA ALA A 50 -4.10 -15.25 -6.52
C ALA A 50 -2.61 -15.07 -6.91
N ASP A 51 -1.78 -16.08 -6.69
CA ASP A 51 -0.36 -16.03 -7.04
C ASP A 51 -0.12 -15.83 -8.56
N LYS A 52 -1.00 -16.37 -9.42
CA LYS A 52 -0.97 -16.11 -10.87
C LYS A 52 -1.29 -14.65 -11.21
N VAL A 53 -2.31 -14.08 -10.56
CA VAL A 53 -2.66 -12.66 -10.72
C VAL A 53 -1.49 -11.78 -10.26
N LEU A 54 -0.92 -12.06 -9.08
CA LEU A 54 0.25 -11.34 -8.58
C LEU A 54 1.43 -11.40 -9.56
N SER A 55 1.72 -12.58 -10.11
CA SER A 55 2.80 -12.77 -11.09
C SER A 55 2.57 -11.95 -12.37
N SER A 56 1.32 -11.88 -12.84
CA SER A 56 0.96 -11.07 -14.01
C SER A 56 1.10 -9.57 -13.73
N ILE A 57 0.64 -9.08 -12.57
CA ILE A 57 0.82 -7.70 -12.13
C ILE A 57 2.31 -7.34 -12.02
N ASN A 58 3.12 -8.20 -11.39
CA ASN A 58 4.56 -7.99 -11.27
C ASN A 58 5.22 -7.91 -12.64
N THR A 59 4.87 -8.82 -13.56
CA THR A 59 5.39 -8.79 -14.94
C THR A 59 4.99 -7.50 -15.66
N ALA A 60 3.75 -7.05 -15.48
CA ALA A 60 3.26 -5.82 -16.09
C ALA A 60 3.87 -4.55 -15.49
N ASN A 61 4.32 -4.59 -14.23
CA ASN A 61 4.91 -3.43 -13.54
C ASN A 61 6.45 -3.42 -13.54
N LYS A 62 7.08 -4.48 -14.03
CA LYS A 62 8.54 -4.60 -14.07
C LYS A 62 9.21 -3.42 -14.76
N GLY A 63 10.10 -2.75 -14.03
CA GLY A 63 10.86 -1.60 -14.52
C GLY A 63 10.04 -0.34 -14.80
N LYS A 64 8.74 -0.31 -14.46
CA LYS A 64 7.94 0.91 -14.59
C LYS A 64 8.32 1.92 -13.51
N VAL A 65 8.25 3.18 -13.90
CA VAL A 65 8.37 4.33 -13.02
C VAL A 65 7.08 5.13 -13.11
N ARG A 66 6.54 5.56 -11.97
CA ARG A 66 5.36 6.44 -11.90
C ARG A 66 5.75 7.76 -11.27
N ASP A 67 5.43 8.85 -11.93
CA ASP A 67 5.65 10.19 -11.39
C ASP A 67 4.47 10.62 -10.52
N PHE A 68 4.77 11.24 -9.39
CA PHE A 68 3.79 11.80 -8.47
C PHE A 68 4.18 13.22 -8.08
N ILE A 69 3.16 14.06 -7.95
CA ILE A 69 3.30 15.45 -7.54
C ILE A 69 2.69 15.56 -6.15
N ILE A 70 3.49 15.92 -5.17
CA ILE A 70 3.01 16.20 -3.82
C ILE A 70 2.85 17.72 -3.72
N PRO A 71 1.60 18.23 -3.71
CA PRO A 71 1.37 19.66 -3.62
C PRO A 71 1.81 20.21 -2.26
N ASP A 72 2.44 21.37 -2.27
CA ASP A 72 2.60 22.26 -1.10
C ASP A 72 3.16 21.59 0.17
N GLN A 73 4.32 20.94 0.08
CA GLN A 73 5.03 20.46 1.27
C GLN A 73 6.39 21.13 1.44
N THR A 74 6.44 22.14 2.30
CA THR A 74 7.69 22.50 2.99
C THR A 74 7.84 21.58 4.19
N ILE A 75 8.87 20.74 4.18
CA ILE A 75 9.07 19.72 5.20
C ILE A 75 10.26 20.16 6.04
N ASN A 76 10.01 20.39 7.33
CA ASN A 76 11.00 20.88 8.27
C ASN A 76 11.25 19.84 9.36
N PRO A 77 11.91 18.72 9.04
CA PRO A 77 12.24 17.71 10.03
C PRO A 77 13.22 18.26 11.06
N THR A 78 13.33 17.59 12.20
CA THR A 78 14.23 18.03 13.28
C THR A 78 15.34 17.04 13.55
N PHE A 79 16.57 17.52 13.56
CA PHE A 79 17.76 16.80 13.97
C PHE A 79 18.24 17.34 15.33
N TYR A 80 18.16 16.53 16.40
CA TYR A 80 18.50 16.95 17.78
C TYR A 80 17.85 18.29 18.19
N GLY A 81 16.59 18.52 17.83
CA GLY A 81 15.85 19.75 18.14
C GLY A 81 16.12 20.94 17.22
N PHE A 82 17.06 20.82 16.27
CA PHE A 82 17.32 21.83 15.25
C PHE A 82 16.56 21.51 13.97
N LYS A 83 15.98 22.53 13.33
CA LYS A 83 15.26 22.38 12.07
C LYS A 83 16.25 22.12 10.93
N VAL A 84 15.97 21.08 10.17
CA VAL A 84 16.54 20.83 8.84
C VAL A 84 15.54 21.37 7.84
N SER A 85 15.98 22.13 6.85
CA SER A 85 15.09 22.66 5.80
C SER A 85 15.24 21.79 4.57
N LEU A 86 14.13 21.20 4.12
CA LEU A 86 14.03 20.50 2.85
C LEU A 86 13.15 21.31 1.90
N LYS A 87 13.72 21.77 0.79
CA LYS A 87 13.00 22.55 -0.22
C LYS A 87 13.11 21.85 -1.56
N SER A 88 11.98 21.67 -2.24
CA SER A 88 12.01 21.24 -3.62
C SER A 88 12.60 22.35 -4.51
N GLY A 89 13.29 21.97 -5.58
CA GLY A 89 13.67 22.89 -6.66
C GLY A 89 12.46 23.48 -7.39
N ASP A 90 11.26 22.90 -7.25
CA ASP A 90 10.00 23.47 -7.72
C ASP A 90 9.25 24.12 -6.54
N PRO A 91 8.96 25.43 -6.61
CA PRO A 91 8.37 26.18 -5.49
C PRO A 91 6.91 25.81 -5.21
N VAL A 92 6.24 25.07 -6.10
CA VAL A 92 4.79 24.78 -6.00
C VAL A 92 4.52 23.35 -5.57
N ALA A 93 5.41 22.42 -5.91
CA ALA A 93 5.20 21.01 -5.60
C ALA A 93 6.50 20.23 -5.48
N LEU A 94 6.49 19.23 -4.60
CA LEU A 94 7.56 18.26 -4.52
C LEU A 94 7.33 17.18 -5.58
N LYS A 95 8.15 17.21 -6.64
CA LYS A 95 8.16 16.16 -7.67
C LYS A 95 8.79 14.91 -7.08
N SER A 96 8.15 13.78 -7.34
CA SER A 96 8.64 12.48 -6.92
C SER A 96 8.40 11.45 -8.01
N SER A 97 9.21 10.41 -8.02
CA SER A 97 8.97 9.23 -8.84
C SER A 97 9.02 7.98 -7.98
N VAL A 98 8.24 6.97 -8.35
CA VAL A 98 8.18 5.69 -7.65
C VAL A 98 8.48 4.56 -8.60
N SER A 99 9.35 3.66 -8.15
CA SER A 99 9.78 2.47 -8.87
C SER A 99 9.79 1.24 -7.96
N ASN A 100 10.07 0.08 -8.55
CA ASN A 100 10.17 -1.22 -7.86
C ASN A 100 8.91 -1.64 -7.08
N PHE A 101 7.73 -1.33 -7.63
CA PHE A 101 6.43 -1.81 -7.13
C PHE A 101 5.95 -3.08 -7.86
N ASP A 102 6.89 -3.83 -8.46
CA ASP A 102 6.73 -5.12 -9.14
C ASP A 102 7.12 -6.32 -8.25
N GLY A 103 7.27 -6.09 -6.95
CA GLY A 103 7.56 -7.09 -5.93
C GLY A 103 6.33 -7.49 -5.12
N LEU A 104 5.14 -7.62 -5.75
CA LEU A 104 3.97 -8.09 -5.02
C LEU A 104 4.12 -9.55 -4.61
N SER A 105 3.82 -9.82 -3.35
CA SER A 105 3.70 -11.18 -2.83
C SER A 105 2.59 -11.26 -1.80
N ARG A 106 2.11 -12.48 -1.56
CA ARG A 106 1.09 -12.74 -0.56
C ARG A 106 1.75 -12.90 0.80
N LEU A 107 1.20 -12.26 1.84
CA LEU A 107 1.74 -12.31 3.19
C LEU A 107 1.41 -13.63 3.90
N ALA A 108 0.20 -14.14 3.69
CA ALA A 108 -0.30 -15.38 4.29
C ALA A 108 -1.36 -16.05 3.42
N ASP A 109 -1.56 -17.36 3.61
CA ASP A 109 -2.61 -18.15 2.92
C ASP A 109 -4.00 -17.63 3.28
N THR A 110 -4.89 -17.60 2.29
CA THR A 110 -6.31 -17.32 2.55
C THR A 110 -6.86 -18.48 3.36
N GLU A 111 -7.36 -18.21 4.56
CA GLU A 111 -7.93 -19.23 5.46
C GLU A 111 -9.44 -19.44 5.23
N ASN A 112 -10.13 -18.45 4.64
CA ASN A 112 -11.58 -18.44 4.44
C ASN A 112 -11.96 -18.43 2.95
N CYS A 113 -12.02 -19.61 2.32
CA CYS A 113 -12.30 -19.74 0.88
C CYS A 113 -13.66 -20.40 0.59
N SER A 114 -14.45 -20.65 1.63
CA SER A 114 -15.64 -21.50 1.56
C SER A 114 -16.93 -20.70 1.58
N LEU A 115 -17.43 -20.30 0.40
CA LEU A 115 -18.82 -19.84 0.24
C LEU A 115 -19.47 -20.47 -1.02
N PRO A 116 -20.61 -21.17 -0.91
CA PRO A 116 -21.21 -21.94 -2.01
C PRO A 116 -21.82 -21.12 -3.16
N ILE A 117 -21.82 -19.79 -3.08
CA ILE A 117 -22.49 -18.89 -4.06
C ILE A 117 -21.60 -17.69 -4.43
N PHE A 118 -20.43 -17.55 -3.78
CA PHE A 118 -19.54 -16.41 -3.92
C PHE A 118 -18.09 -16.89 -3.86
N SER A 119 -17.28 -16.51 -4.85
CA SER A 119 -15.82 -16.59 -4.76
C SER A 119 -15.32 -15.22 -4.30
N SER A 120 -15.02 -15.08 -3.02
CA SER A 120 -14.32 -13.90 -2.50
C SER A 120 -12.85 -14.23 -2.27
N VAL A 121 -11.97 -13.32 -2.66
CA VAL A 121 -10.57 -13.32 -2.19
C VAL A 121 -10.44 -12.19 -1.22
N ASP A 122 -10.04 -12.53 0.00
CA ASP A 122 -9.59 -11.58 1.00
C ASP A 122 -8.17 -11.99 1.40
N GLY A 123 -7.21 -11.15 1.07
CA GLY A 123 -5.80 -11.46 1.23
C GLY A 123 -5.00 -10.25 1.71
N GLN A 124 -3.97 -10.54 2.50
CA GLN A 124 -2.92 -9.58 2.81
C GLN A 124 -1.73 -9.80 1.88
N PHE A 125 -1.21 -8.69 1.37
CA PHE A 125 -0.16 -8.66 0.38
C PHE A 125 0.93 -7.69 0.84
N THR A 126 2.15 -7.97 0.40
CA THR A 126 3.28 -7.05 0.52
C THR A 126 3.71 -6.61 -0.86
N VAL A 127 4.14 -5.37 -0.99
CA VAL A 127 4.83 -4.87 -2.18
C VAL A 127 6.10 -4.15 -1.76
N GLY A 128 7.23 -4.56 -2.33
CA GLY A 128 8.48 -3.84 -2.18
C GLY A 128 9.72 -4.72 -2.27
N PRO A 129 10.92 -4.14 -2.05
CA PRO A 129 11.12 -2.74 -1.63
C PRO A 129 10.77 -1.72 -2.73
N VAL A 130 9.78 -0.87 -2.45
CA VAL A 130 9.35 0.25 -3.30
C VAL A 130 10.29 1.43 -3.06
N VAL A 131 10.69 2.11 -4.13
CA VAL A 131 11.66 3.21 -4.07
C VAL A 131 11.00 4.51 -4.52
N TRP A 132 10.92 5.50 -3.62
CA TRP A 132 10.50 6.87 -3.93
C TRP A 132 11.74 7.75 -4.08
N THR A 133 11.82 8.50 -5.18
CA THR A 133 12.91 9.44 -5.45
C THR A 133 12.38 10.85 -5.55
N PHE A 134 12.96 11.77 -4.80
CA PHE A 134 12.64 13.20 -4.76
C PHE A 134 13.85 14.01 -5.27
N PRO A 135 13.94 14.24 -6.58
CA PRO A 135 15.10 14.90 -7.18
C PRO A 135 15.15 16.40 -6.87
N ASN A 136 16.33 16.99 -7.04
CA ASN A 136 16.56 18.45 -6.94
C ASN A 136 16.06 19.04 -5.61
N THR A 137 16.29 18.33 -4.51
CA THR A 137 15.95 18.81 -3.17
C THR A 137 17.12 19.61 -2.60
N THR A 138 16.88 20.88 -2.31
CA THR A 138 17.80 21.72 -1.54
C THR A 138 17.63 21.41 -0.05
N THR A 139 18.70 20.91 0.55
CA THR A 139 18.78 20.61 1.98
C THR A 139 19.67 21.63 2.64
N SER A 140 19.21 22.23 3.74
CA SER A 140 20.05 23.08 4.58
C SER A 140 19.96 22.77 6.07
N PHE A 141 21.11 22.83 6.73
CA PHE A 141 21.28 22.68 8.17
C PHE A 141 22.40 23.60 8.66
N TRP A 142 22.06 24.58 9.50
CA TRP A 142 22.98 25.63 9.94
C TRP A 142 23.63 26.38 8.77
N PHE A 143 24.95 26.24 8.58
CA PHE A 143 25.72 26.85 7.50
C PHE A 143 25.97 25.90 6.32
N LEU A 144 25.51 24.65 6.42
CA LEU A 144 25.60 23.67 5.35
C LEU A 144 24.35 23.77 4.47
N GLU A 145 24.58 23.85 3.17
CA GLU A 145 23.54 23.79 2.16
C GLU A 145 24.07 22.96 0.99
N SER A 146 23.21 22.09 0.46
CA SER A 146 23.48 21.37 -0.77
C SER A 146 22.20 20.99 -1.50
N VAL A 147 22.33 20.66 -2.79
CA VAL A 147 21.25 20.19 -3.65
C VAL A 147 21.54 18.75 -4.04
N GLY A 148 20.58 17.87 -3.77
CA GLY A 148 20.71 16.44 -4.07
C GLY A 148 19.36 15.79 -4.28
N SER A 149 19.31 14.46 -4.18
CA SER A 149 18.06 13.70 -4.27
C SER A 149 17.79 13.00 -2.95
N ILE A 150 16.55 13.06 -2.45
CA ILE A 150 16.13 12.21 -1.33
C ILE A 150 15.58 10.92 -1.92
N VAL A 151 16.11 9.79 -1.49
CA VAL A 151 15.63 8.45 -1.84
C VAL A 151 15.01 7.83 -0.60
N GLN A 152 13.81 7.29 -0.73
CA GLN A 152 13.13 6.53 0.31
C GLN A 152 12.84 5.14 -0.19
N THR A 153 13.08 4.15 0.67
CA THR A 153 12.84 2.75 0.35
C THR A 153 11.98 2.16 1.44
N ALA A 154 10.89 1.48 1.07
CA ALA A 154 10.02 0.82 2.04
C ALA A 154 9.25 -0.35 1.44
N GLU A 155 8.73 -1.20 2.30
CA GLU A 155 7.76 -2.24 1.94
C GLU A 155 6.37 -1.81 2.38
N LEU A 156 5.39 -1.90 1.49
CA LEU A 156 4.00 -1.63 1.83
C LEU A 156 3.31 -2.96 2.15
N SER A 157 2.54 -3.00 3.24
CA SER A 157 1.61 -4.08 3.54
C SER A 157 0.20 -3.60 3.25
N MET A 158 -0.57 -4.36 2.49
CA MET A 158 -1.92 -3.99 2.07
C MET A 158 -2.88 -5.17 2.15
N GLU A 159 -4.16 -4.86 2.28
CA GLU A 159 -5.28 -5.79 2.26
C GLU A 159 -6.08 -5.53 0.99
N ILE A 160 -6.44 -6.59 0.27
CA ILE A 160 -7.29 -6.51 -0.93
C ILE A 160 -8.40 -7.54 -0.78
N ALA A 161 -9.65 -7.07 -0.93
CA ALA A 161 -10.84 -7.89 -0.95
C ALA A 161 -11.57 -7.75 -2.28
N VAL A 162 -11.71 -8.84 -3.02
CA VAL A 162 -12.46 -8.92 -4.28
C VAL A 162 -13.64 -9.86 -4.08
N VAL A 163 -14.83 -9.41 -4.47
CA VAL A 163 -16.06 -10.21 -4.38
C VAL A 163 -16.52 -10.57 -5.78
N GLN A 164 -16.80 -11.86 -5.98
CA GLN A 164 -17.38 -12.37 -7.22
C GLN A 164 -18.70 -13.08 -6.94
N GLY A 165 -19.78 -12.53 -7.50
CA GLY A 165 -21.09 -13.15 -7.60
C GLY A 165 -21.30 -13.88 -8.93
N THR A 166 -22.53 -14.31 -9.18
CA THR A 166 -22.92 -15.02 -10.42
C THR A 166 -22.86 -14.13 -11.66
N MET A 167 -23.13 -12.83 -11.54
CA MET A 167 -23.13 -11.87 -12.66
C MET A 167 -22.21 -10.66 -12.46
N ASP A 168 -21.60 -10.51 -11.29
CA ASP A 168 -20.78 -9.34 -10.95
C ASP A 168 -19.45 -9.79 -10.34
N CYS A 169 -18.38 -9.09 -10.67
CA CYS A 169 -17.07 -9.26 -10.07
C CYS A 169 -16.43 -7.90 -9.90
N ARG A 170 -16.09 -7.54 -8.67
CA ARG A 170 -15.59 -6.21 -8.34
C ARG A 170 -14.65 -6.22 -7.15
N LEU A 171 -13.76 -5.24 -7.11
CA LEU A 171 -13.01 -4.88 -5.93
C LEU A 171 -13.98 -4.30 -4.88
N GLU A 172 -14.07 -4.95 -3.73
CA GLU A 172 -14.99 -4.54 -2.65
C GLU A 172 -14.28 -3.65 -1.63
N ALA A 173 -13.04 -4.00 -1.27
CA ALA A 173 -12.25 -3.20 -0.34
C ALA A 173 -10.75 -3.31 -0.65
N PHE A 174 -10.02 -2.25 -0.29
CA PHE A 174 -8.58 -2.28 -0.19
C PHE A 174 -8.12 -1.35 0.95
N LYS A 175 -7.01 -1.68 1.58
CA LYS A 175 -6.47 -0.90 2.70
C LYS A 175 -4.95 -1.00 2.76
N LEU A 176 -4.28 0.13 3.01
CA LEU A 176 -2.89 0.13 3.42
C LEU A 176 -2.81 -0.25 4.91
N LEU A 177 -2.21 -1.40 5.22
CA LEU A 177 -2.03 -1.89 6.59
C LEU A 177 -0.83 -1.26 7.27
N GLY A 178 0.26 -1.02 6.53
CA GLY A 178 1.47 -0.45 7.09
C GLY A 178 2.57 -0.20 6.07
N ILE A 179 3.57 0.56 6.52
CA ILE A 179 4.81 0.82 5.80
C ILE A 179 5.93 0.28 6.69
N ASN A 180 6.64 -0.72 6.19
CA ASN A 180 7.69 -1.43 6.91
C ASN A 180 9.05 -1.12 6.29
N ASN A 181 10.12 -1.33 7.07
CA ASN A 181 11.50 -1.20 6.59
C ASN A 181 11.81 0.14 5.90
N LEU A 182 11.20 1.23 6.38
CA LEU A 182 11.37 2.56 5.80
C LEU A 182 12.78 3.08 6.04
N MET A 183 13.49 3.33 4.95
CA MET A 183 14.85 3.85 4.93
C MET A 183 14.90 5.15 4.14
N TYR A 184 15.81 6.03 4.53
CA TYR A 184 16.04 7.33 3.90
C TYR A 184 17.50 7.49 3.52
N GLU A 185 17.76 7.98 2.32
CA GLU A 185 19.07 8.35 1.82
C GLU A 185 19.00 9.73 1.17
N PHE A 186 20.06 10.53 1.33
CA PHE A 186 20.26 11.75 0.56
C PHE A 186 21.48 11.54 -0.33
N ALA A 187 21.24 11.49 -1.64
CA ALA A 187 22.26 11.31 -2.65
C ALA A 187 22.76 12.68 -3.13
N ASP A 188 23.98 13.01 -2.72
CA ASP A 188 24.78 14.14 -3.17
C ASP A 188 26.27 13.76 -3.06
N GLU A 189 27.01 13.94 -4.16
CA GLU A 189 28.42 13.54 -4.30
C GLU A 189 29.40 14.49 -3.58
N THR A 190 28.91 15.62 -3.05
CA THR A 190 29.78 16.56 -2.32
C THR A 190 30.04 16.10 -0.89
N TRP A 191 31.16 16.56 -0.30
CA TRP A 191 31.45 16.32 1.12
C TRP A 191 30.38 16.91 2.05
N LYS A 192 29.75 18.02 1.65
CA LYS A 192 28.60 18.61 2.38
C LYS A 192 27.41 17.67 2.31
N GLY A 193 27.16 17.11 1.13
CA GLY A 193 26.15 16.07 0.88
C GLY A 193 26.29 14.86 1.78
N TRP A 194 27.52 14.37 1.97
CA TRP A 194 27.78 13.26 2.88
C TRP A 194 27.35 13.56 4.33
N ILE A 195 27.67 14.75 4.85
CA ILE A 195 27.26 15.18 6.20
C ILE A 195 25.74 15.37 6.25
N LEU A 196 25.20 16.12 5.30
CA LEU A 196 23.77 16.39 5.19
C LEU A 196 22.97 15.10 5.05
N GLY A 197 23.50 14.07 4.40
CA GLY A 197 22.81 12.80 4.28
C GLY A 197 22.63 12.08 5.60
N LYS A 198 23.62 12.13 6.50
CA LYS A 198 23.44 11.61 7.86
C LYS A 198 22.40 12.41 8.64
N ILE A 199 22.41 13.74 8.49
CA ILE A 199 21.48 14.64 9.18
C ILE A 199 20.05 14.42 8.67
N VAL A 200 19.85 14.43 7.35
CA VAL A 200 18.55 14.26 6.69
C VAL A 200 17.98 12.89 6.97
N SER A 201 18.76 11.81 6.80
CA SER A 201 18.26 10.46 7.09
C SER A 201 17.78 10.34 8.54
N HIS A 202 18.52 10.91 9.50
CA HIS A 202 18.10 10.90 10.90
C HIS A 202 16.88 11.79 11.15
N ALA A 203 16.87 13.00 10.60
CA ALA A 203 15.77 13.96 10.78
C ALA A 203 14.46 13.46 10.15
N LEU A 204 14.54 12.77 9.00
CA LEU A 204 13.39 12.14 8.37
C LEU A 204 12.93 10.89 9.12
N SER A 205 13.86 10.09 9.65
CA SER A 205 13.51 8.92 10.47
C SER A 205 12.83 9.27 11.79
N SER A 206 13.03 10.50 12.29
CA SER A 206 12.40 10.99 13.52
C SER A 206 11.07 11.68 13.28
N MET A 207 10.66 11.88 12.01
CA MET A 207 9.33 12.40 11.69
C MET A 207 8.27 11.32 11.97
N ASP A 208 7.21 11.72 12.68
CA ASP A 208 6.02 10.88 12.79
C ASP A 208 5.34 10.71 11.41
N ASN A 209 5.02 9.46 11.07
CA ASN A 209 4.01 9.07 10.07
C ASN A 209 4.28 9.26 8.59
N ASN A 210 5.39 8.75 8.04
CA ASN A 210 5.52 8.46 6.59
C ASN A 210 5.10 9.64 5.68
N GLN A 211 5.19 10.89 6.16
CA GLN A 211 4.36 11.98 5.65
C GLN A 211 4.71 12.28 4.19
N LEU A 212 5.99 12.14 3.86
CA LEU A 212 6.56 12.29 2.52
C LEU A 212 5.97 11.34 1.49
N ILE A 213 5.58 10.13 1.89
CA ILE A 213 5.13 9.10 0.96
C ILE A 213 3.69 8.66 1.21
N SER A 214 3.03 9.20 2.23
CA SER A 214 1.68 8.81 2.64
C SER A 214 0.65 8.89 1.52
N GLN A 215 0.68 9.96 0.71
CA GLN A 215 -0.22 10.11 -0.43
C GLN A 215 0.17 9.19 -1.59
N ALA A 216 1.46 9.15 -1.95
CA ALA A 216 1.96 8.31 -3.03
C ALA A 216 1.76 6.81 -2.74
N SER A 217 1.92 6.38 -1.49
CA SER A 217 1.68 5.00 -1.07
C SER A 217 0.21 4.64 -1.13
N ALA A 218 -0.71 5.55 -0.79
CA ALA A 218 -2.15 5.33 -0.95
C ALA A 218 -2.55 5.19 -2.43
N ASP A 219 -2.01 6.03 -3.31
CA ASP A 219 -2.29 5.96 -4.75
C ASP A 219 -1.74 4.68 -5.39
N ILE A 220 -0.53 4.25 -4.99
CA ILE A 220 0.05 2.97 -5.43
C ILE A 220 -0.78 1.80 -4.93
N THR A 221 -1.15 1.80 -3.65
CA THR A 221 -2.02 0.78 -3.03
C THR A 221 -3.32 0.65 -3.81
N LYS A 222 -3.97 1.78 -4.13
CA LYS A 222 -5.20 1.81 -4.91
C LYS A 222 -5.00 1.23 -6.32
N SER A 223 -3.97 1.70 -7.05
CA SER A 223 -3.71 1.22 -8.42
C SER A 223 -3.46 -0.28 -8.45
N ILE A 224 -2.69 -0.81 -7.49
CA ILE A 224 -2.43 -2.25 -7.38
C ILE A 224 -3.72 -3.02 -7.09
N ALA A 225 -4.55 -2.52 -6.17
CA ALA A 225 -5.81 -3.17 -5.82
C ALA A 225 -6.80 -3.20 -7.01
N GLU A 226 -6.86 -2.11 -7.79
CA GLU A 226 -7.65 -2.04 -9.01
C GLU A 226 -7.15 -3.01 -10.08
N ASP A 227 -5.82 -3.08 -10.30
CA ASP A 227 -5.20 -4.04 -11.22
C ASP A 227 -5.49 -5.49 -10.79
N PHE A 228 -5.38 -5.78 -9.49
CA PHE A 228 -5.69 -7.10 -8.94
C PHE A 228 -7.15 -7.47 -9.14
N GLY A 229 -8.08 -6.58 -8.78
CA GLY A 229 -9.51 -6.80 -8.98
C GLY A 229 -9.84 -7.09 -10.45
N ASN A 230 -9.32 -6.28 -11.37
CA ASN A 230 -9.55 -6.45 -12.81
C ASN A 230 -9.04 -7.79 -13.33
N GLN A 231 -7.81 -8.16 -13.00
CA GLN A 231 -7.21 -9.41 -13.46
C GLN A 231 -7.87 -10.64 -12.83
N TRP A 232 -8.21 -10.57 -11.54
CA TRP A 232 -8.97 -11.62 -10.86
C TRP A 232 -10.30 -11.87 -11.57
N CYS A 233 -11.06 -10.81 -11.83
CA CYS A 233 -12.36 -10.91 -12.50
C CYS A 233 -12.25 -11.45 -13.94
N GLN A 234 -11.23 -11.05 -14.70
CA GLN A 234 -10.99 -11.58 -16.04
C GLN A 234 -10.66 -13.07 -16.03
N GLN A 235 -9.77 -13.51 -15.12
CA GLN A 235 -9.40 -14.92 -15.01
C GLN A 235 -10.61 -15.80 -14.67
N GLN A 236 -11.49 -15.31 -13.80
CA GLN A 236 -12.67 -16.05 -13.39
C GLN A 236 -13.76 -16.09 -14.46
N ALA A 237 -13.91 -15.03 -15.25
CA ALA A 237 -14.79 -15.03 -16.42
C ALA A 237 -14.33 -16.08 -17.46
N ALA A 238 -13.02 -16.21 -17.69
CA ALA A 238 -12.48 -17.22 -18.59
C ALA A 238 -12.80 -18.65 -18.14
N ILE A 239 -12.67 -18.94 -16.84
CA ILE A 239 -13.00 -20.26 -16.27
C ILE A 239 -14.49 -20.60 -16.47
N ARG A 240 -15.40 -19.63 -16.31
CA ARG A 240 -16.85 -19.86 -16.51
C ARG A 240 -17.26 -20.07 -17.97
N SER A 241 -16.42 -19.68 -18.92
CA SER A 241 -16.68 -19.81 -20.36
C SER A 241 -16.19 -21.11 -20.98
N MET A 242 -15.44 -21.92 -20.22
CA MET A 242 -14.94 -23.24 -20.61
C MET A 242 -15.89 -24.34 -20.12
#